data_AF-A0A351TBU3-F1
#
_entry.id   AF-A0A351TBU3-F1
#
_cell.length_a   1.000
_cell.length_b   1.000
_cell.length_c   1.000
_cell.angle_alpha   90.00
_cell.angle_beta   90.00
_cell.angle_gamma   90.00
#
_symmetry.space_group_name_H-M   'P 1'
#
loop_
_entity.id
_entity.type
_entity.pdbx_description
1 polymer ?
#
loop_
_entity_poly.entity_id
_entity_poly.type
_entity_poly.pdbx_seq_one_letter_code
_entity_poly.pdbx_strand_id
1 'polypeptide(L)' 'MIKIDNFIKEKNLKSKLIMQVHDELVFEIHKTELQLVQKEIREIMENIHNFPIKLLVDISI' A
#
# COMPACT_ATOMS: atom_id res chain seq x y z
N MET A 1 6.47 4.22 0.34
CA MET A 1 5.92 5.26 -0.56
C MET A 1 6.31 5.01 -2.01
N ILE A 2 7.59 5.11 -2.40
CA ILE A 2 8.03 4.98 -3.82
C ILE A 2 7.57 3.68 -4.48
N LYS A 3 7.79 2.51 -3.85
CA LYS A 3 7.34 1.22 -4.41
C LYS A 3 5.82 1.14 -4.61
N ILE A 4 5.04 1.75 -3.72
CA ILE A 4 3.57 1.77 -3.82
C ILE A 4 3.13 2.67 -4.98
N ASP A 5 3.74 3.84 -5.14
CA ASP A 5 3.47 4.74 -6.27
C ASP A 5 3.80 4.07 -7.61
N ASN A 6 4.94 3.40 -7.71
CA ASN A 6 5.30 2.60 -8.89
C ASN A 6 4.28 1.49 -9.15
N PHE A 7 3.88 0.74 -8.12
CA PHE A 7 2.85 -0.30 -8.25
C PHE A 7 1.53 0.25 -8.82
N ILE A 8 1.05 1.39 -8.31
CA ILE A 8 -0.18 2.03 -8.80
C ILE A 8 -0.04 2.41 -10.28
N LYS A 9 1.10 2.99 -10.67
CA LYS A 9 1.38 3.41 -12.06
C LYS A 9 1.54 2.23 -13.01
N GLU A 10 2.34 1.23 -12.64
CA GLU A 10 2.62 0.04 -13.47
C GLU A 10 1.38 -0.82 -13.70
N LYS A 11 0.51 -0.92 -12.71
CA LYS A 11 -0.78 -1.63 -12.82
C LYS A 11 -1.90 -0.76 -13.41
N ASN A 12 -1.61 0.52 -13.69
CA ASN A 12 -2.56 1.50 -14.21
C ASN A 12 -3.87 1.55 -13.41
N LEU A 13 -3.75 1.55 -12.08
CA LEU A 13 -4.88 1.49 -11.17
C LEU A 13 -5.63 2.84 -11.12
N LYS A 14 -6.94 2.78 -10.87
CA LYS A 14 -7.75 3.98 -10.61
C LYS A 14 -7.56 4.51 -9.20
N SER A 15 -7.16 3.63 -8.28
CA SER A 15 -6.90 3.95 -6.87
C SER A 15 -5.72 4.91 -6.69
N LYS A 16 -5.77 5.75 -5.65
CA LYS A 16 -4.78 6.81 -5.40
C LYS A 16 -4.34 6.85 -3.95
N LEU A 17 -3.06 7.12 -3.70
CA LEU A 17 -2.56 7.56 -2.39
C LEU A 17 -2.95 9.02 -2.21
N ILE A 18 -3.80 9.33 -1.22
CA ILE A 18 -4.33 10.68 -0.99
C ILE A 18 -3.61 11.42 0.12
N MET A 19 -3.07 10.71 1.11
CA MET A 19 -2.40 11.33 2.25
C MET A 19 -1.37 10.39 2.86
N GLN A 20 -0.33 10.99 3.46
CA GLN A 20 0.59 10.31 4.37
C GLN A 20 0.69 11.15 5.65
N VAL A 21 0.56 10.48 6.79
CA VAL A 21 0.69 11.12 8.12
C VAL A 21 1.43 10.14 9.01
N HIS A 22 2.62 10.53 9.50
CA HIS A 22 3.50 9.66 10.26
C HIS A 22 3.80 8.33 9.51
N ASP A 23 3.43 7.20 10.07
CA ASP A 23 3.56 5.85 9.53
C ASP A 23 2.31 5.37 8.76
N GLU A 24 1.26 6.20 8.69
CA GLU A 24 0.01 5.89 8.02
C GLU A 24 -0.02 6.38 6.57
N LEU A 25 -0.64 5.57 5.71
CA LEU A 25 -0.90 5.87 4.32
C LEU A 25 -2.41 5.75 4.06
N VAL A 26 -3.02 6.81 3.56
CA VAL A 26 -4.46 6.86 3.28
C VAL A 26 -4.68 6.81 1.78
N PHE A 27 -5.58 5.91 1.35
CA PHE A 27 -5.86 5.65 -0.05
C PHE A 27 -7.33 5.88 -0.38
N GLU A 28 -7.59 6.43 -1.56
CA GLU A 28 -8.88 6.33 -2.21
C GLU A 28 -8.85 5.11 -3.14
N ILE A 29 -9.70 4.11 -2.90
CA ILE A 29 -9.64 2.82 -3.59
C ILE A 29 -10.90 2.58 -4.43
N HIS A 30 -10.70 2.21 -5.69
CA HIS A 30 -11.80 1.75 -6.54
C HIS A 30 -12.28 0.37 -6.07
N LYS A 31 -13.60 0.18 -5.92
CA LYS A 31 -14.17 -1.04 -5.32
C LYS A 31 -13.68 -2.36 -5.92
N THR A 32 -13.48 -2.40 -7.24
CA THR A 32 -12.99 -3.59 -7.95
C THR A 32 -11.50 -3.88 -7.73
N GLU A 33 -10.74 -2.93 -7.20
CA GLU A 33 -9.29 -3.02 -6.96
C GLU A 33 -8.97 -3.30 -5.48
N LEU A 34 -9.97 -3.29 -4.59
CA LEU A 34 -9.78 -3.35 -3.14
C LEU A 34 -8.92 -4.52 -2.68
N GLN A 35 -9.25 -5.74 -3.09
CA GLN A 35 -8.51 -6.94 -2.68
C GLN A 35 -7.07 -6.93 -3.19
N LEU A 36 -6.84 -6.47 -4.43
CA LEU A 36 -5.51 -6.38 -5.02
C LEU A 36 -4.66 -5.35 -4.27
N VAL A 37 -5.19 -4.14 -4.09
CA VAL A 37 -4.49 -3.03 -3.46
C VAL A 37 -4.18 -3.33 -2.00
N GLN A 38 -5.14 -3.91 -1.26
CA GLN A 38 -4.94 -4.31 0.13
C GLN A 38 -3.80 -5.32 0.28
N LYS A 39 -3.78 -6.36 -0.56
CA LYS A 39 -2.76 -7.40 -0.51
C LYS A 39 -1.37 -6.83 -0.85
N GLU A 40 -1.26 -6.11 -1.96
CA GLU A 40 0.02 -5.62 -2.47
C GLU A 40 0.62 -4.55 -1.56
N ILE A 41 -0.19 -3.62 -1.03
CA ILE A 41 0.32 -2.62 -0.09
C ILE A 41 0.86 -3.28 1.18
N ARG A 42 0.14 -4.27 1.74
CA ARG A 42 0.61 -5.04 2.91
C ARG A 42 1.96 -5.70 2.61
N GLU A 43 2.05 -6.43 1.50
CA GLU A 43 3.28 -7.13 1.12
C GLU A 43 4.45 -6.16 0.93
N ILE A 44 4.23 -5.03 0.23
CA ILE A 44 5.25 -4.02 0.00
C ILE A 44 5.74 -3.40 1.31
N MET A 45 4.83 -3.06 2.23
CA MET A 45 5.16 -2.36 3.48
C MET A 45 5.82 -3.28 4.50
N GLU A 46 5.31 -4.50 4.69
CA GLU A 46 5.86 -5.46 5.65
C GLU A 46 7.23 -6.00 5.23
N ASN A 47 7.48 -6.10 3.91
CA ASN A 47 8.69 -6.71 3.35
C ASN A 47 9.59 -5.71 2.61
N ILE A 48 9.48 -4.41 2.92
CA ILE A 48 10.21 -3.36 2.18
C ILE A 48 11.74 -3.53 2.28
N HIS A 49 12.20 -4.08 3.40
CA HIS A 49 13.60 -4.33 3.73
C HIS A 49 13.71 -5.53 4.67
N ASN A 50 14.88 -6.17 4.71
CA ASN A 50 15.13 -7.32 5.56
C ASN A 50 15.51 -6.87 6.97
N PHE A 51 14.51 -6.63 7.82
CA PHE A 51 14.73 -6.30 9.22
C PHE A 51 14.88 -7.56 10.08
N PRO A 52 15.64 -7.51 11.18
CA PRO A 52 15.71 -8.62 12.14
C PRO A 52 14.40 -8.87 12.87
N ILE A 53 13.43 -7.94 12.76
CA ILE A 53 12.08 -8.04 13.30
C ILE A 53 11.07 -7.93 12.16
N LYS A 54 9.89 -8.52 12.33
CA LYS A 54 8.81 -8.40 11.34
C LYS A 54 8.08 -7.08 11.53
N LEU A 55 7.97 -6.31 10.45
CA LEU A 55 7.05 -5.18 10.40
C LEU A 55 5.62 -5.69 10.26
N LEU A 56 4.69 -5.05 10.95
CA LEU A 56 3.27 -5.35 10.88
C LEU A 56 2.55 -4.14 10.31
N VAL A 57 1.66 -4.37 9.35
CA VAL A 57 0.85 -3.31 8.76
C VAL A 57 -0.59 -3.57 9.14
N ASP A 58 -1.24 -2.58 9.72
CA ASP A 58 -2.68 -2.68 9.98
C ASP A 58 -3.47 -2.03 8.85
N ILE A 59 -4.57 -2.65 8.45
CA ILE A 59 -5.40 -2.15 7.34
C ILE A 59 -6.85 -2.07 7.79
N SER A 60 -7.38 -0.86 7.78
CA SER A 60 -8.79 -0.55 7.96
C SER A 60 -9.40 -0.03 6.65
N ILE A 61 -10.69 -0.29 6.45
CA ILE A 61 -11.47 0.08 5.24
C ILE A 61 -12.70 0.87 5.69
#